data_AF-A0A6I3N2D9-F1
#
_entry.id   AF-A0A6I3N2D9-F1
#
_cell.length_a   1.000
_cell.length_b   1.000
_cell.length_c   1.000
_cell.angle_alpha   90.00
_cell.angle_beta   90.00
_cell.angle_gamma   90.00
#
_symmetry.space_group_name_H-M   'P 1'
#
loop_
_entity.id
_entity.type
_entity.pdbx_description
1 polymer ?
#
loop_
_entity_poly.entity_id
_entity_poly.type
_entity_poly.pdbx_seq_one_letter_code
_entity_poly.pdbx_strand_id
1 'polypeptide(L)'
;MDQFFQRTFLIKRKFIFKEDGLQIELKDNDGDFSYFVHFDDILSREKVQITTIKKKIVLQIGFAFAGLMLLKAIIGYNSDPKSALAAIGTSFIIAMLAYVYYQLTLIKYYSVSLDNDTVFLVFFNKPSKTQALHFVDEVFERRRSYLRENYFYIDYENQRKKELNKMEWLYSENIITQNEYEVVVDEINERIN
;
A
#
# COMPACT_ATOMS: atom_id res chain seq x y z
N MET A 1 -2.55 -16.71 -10.18
CA MET A 1 -1.80 -16.95 -8.93
C MET A 1 -2.76 -16.88 -7.76
N ASP A 2 -3.03 -17.98 -7.06
CA ASP A 2 -4.12 -17.99 -6.05
C ASP A 2 -3.69 -17.49 -4.67
N GLN A 3 -2.38 -17.53 -4.42
CA GLN A 3 -1.78 -17.04 -3.19
C GLN A 3 -0.49 -16.29 -3.48
N PHE A 4 -0.26 -15.19 -2.78
CA PHE A 4 0.94 -14.39 -2.87
C PHE A 4 1.53 -14.13 -1.49
N PHE A 5 2.83 -14.34 -1.34
CA PHE A 5 3.52 -14.23 -0.05
C PHE A 5 4.58 -13.15 -0.12
N GLN A 6 4.58 -12.27 0.88
CA GLN A 6 5.63 -11.29 1.08
C GLN A 6 6.22 -11.44 2.47
N ARG A 7 7.54 -11.42 2.57
CA ARG A 7 8.24 -11.51 3.85
C ARG A 7 9.38 -10.50 3.92
N THR A 8 9.45 -9.84 5.06
CA THR A 8 10.60 -9.08 5.56
C THR A 8 11.14 -9.81 6.81
N PHE A 9 12.23 -9.33 7.39
CA PHE A 9 12.81 -9.89 8.61
C PHE A 9 11.80 -9.99 9.76
N LEU A 10 10.93 -8.98 9.93
CA LEU A 10 9.95 -8.91 11.03
C LEU A 10 8.50 -9.19 10.59
N ILE A 11 8.14 -8.82 9.37
CA ILE A 11 6.75 -8.83 8.89
C ILE A 11 6.57 -9.92 7.85
N LYS A 12 5.53 -10.74 8.00
CA LYS A 12 5.04 -11.67 6.99
C LYS A 12 3.64 -11.24 6.55
N ARG A 13 3.38 -11.26 5.24
CA ARG A 13 2.08 -11.01 4.64
C ARG A 13 1.75 -12.12 3.67
N LYS A 14 0.51 -12.59 3.71
CA LYS A 14 -0.04 -13.55 2.78
C LYS A 14 -1.33 -12.98 2.23
N PHE A 15 -1.46 -13.04 0.92
CA PHE A 15 -2.62 -12.61 0.18
C PHE A 15 -3.22 -13.85 -0.48
N ILE A 16 -4.51 -14.07 -0.31
CA ILE A 16 -5.23 -15.22 -0.85
C ILE A 16 -6.41 -14.68 -1.65
N PHE A 17 -6.44 -14.97 -2.94
CA PHE A 17 -7.58 -14.61 -3.76
C PHE A 17 -8.77 -15.51 -3.44
N LYS A 18 -9.93 -14.89 -3.29
CA LYS A 18 -11.24 -15.53 -3.21
C LYS A 18 -12.06 -15.10 -4.43
N GLU A 19 -13.26 -15.66 -4.56
CA GLU A 19 -14.14 -15.36 -5.70
C GLU A 19 -14.60 -13.89 -5.69
N ASP A 20 -14.89 -13.35 -4.51
CA ASP A 20 -15.45 -12.02 -4.28
C ASP A 20 -14.44 -10.99 -3.75
N GLY A 21 -13.17 -11.38 -3.58
CA GLY A 21 -12.18 -10.46 -3.04
C GLY A 21 -10.82 -11.06 -2.68
N LEU A 22 -10.15 -10.39 -1.75
CA LEU A 22 -8.79 -10.66 -1.32
C LEU A 22 -8.72 -10.81 0.20
N GLN A 23 -8.36 -12.01 0.66
CA GLN A 23 -8.05 -12.24 2.06
C GLN A 23 -6.59 -11.90 2.34
N ILE A 24 -6.36 -11.05 3.33
CA ILE A 24 -5.03 -10.58 3.72
C ILE A 24 -4.74 -11.09 5.13
N GLU A 25 -3.66 -11.85 5.29
CA GLU A 25 -3.12 -12.31 6.57
C GLU A 25 -1.79 -11.62 6.83
N LEU A 26 -1.68 -10.91 7.95
CA LEU A 26 -0.47 -10.26 8.42
C LEU A 26 0.00 -10.91 9.72
N LYS A 27 1.30 -11.19 9.78
CA LYS A 27 1.97 -11.69 10.97
C LYS A 27 3.15 -10.79 11.26
N ASP A 28 3.07 -10.07 12.37
CA ASP A 28 4.13 -9.22 12.92
C ASP A 28 4.41 -9.63 14.37
N ASN A 29 5.44 -9.04 14.98
CA ASN A 29 5.76 -9.27 16.39
C ASN A 29 4.62 -8.88 17.34
N ASP A 30 3.76 -7.96 16.94
CA ASP A 30 2.63 -7.48 17.73
C ASP A 30 1.38 -8.38 17.64
N GLY A 31 1.36 -9.33 16.70
CA GLY A 31 0.25 -10.28 16.55
C GLY A 31 -0.02 -10.76 15.13
N ASP A 32 -1.00 -11.64 15.03
CA ASP A 32 -1.55 -12.17 13.79
C ASP A 32 -2.87 -11.44 13.50
N PHE A 33 -2.95 -10.74 12.37
CA PHE A 33 -4.13 -10.00 11.91
C PHE A 33 -4.62 -10.58 10.60
N SER A 34 -5.92 -10.77 10.44
CA SER A 34 -6.52 -11.14 9.16
C SER A 34 -7.74 -10.29 8.88
N TYR A 35 -7.88 -9.83 7.64
CA TYR A 35 -9.07 -9.13 7.17
C TYR A 35 -9.33 -9.48 5.70
N PHE A 36 -10.57 -9.26 5.29
CA PHE A 36 -11.04 -9.51 3.93
C PHE A 36 -11.36 -8.19 3.25
N VAL A 37 -11.02 -8.07 1.98
CA VAL A 37 -11.31 -6.90 1.14
C VAL A 37 -12.11 -7.37 -0.06
N HIS A 38 -13.35 -6.89 -0.20
CA HIS A 38 -14.16 -7.20 -1.38
C HIS A 38 -13.63 -6.47 -2.60
N PHE A 39 -13.80 -7.06 -3.79
CA PHE A 39 -13.41 -6.39 -5.04
C PHE A 39 -14.20 -5.11 -5.30
N ASP A 40 -15.44 -5.06 -4.81
CA ASP A 40 -16.30 -3.87 -4.83
C ASP A 40 -15.69 -2.69 -4.08
N ASP A 41 -15.03 -2.96 -2.94
CA ASP A 41 -14.45 -1.93 -2.09
C ASP A 41 -13.11 -1.39 -2.61
N ILE A 42 -12.49 -2.03 -3.59
CA ILE A 42 -11.19 -1.63 -4.14
C ILE A 42 -11.41 -0.51 -5.16
N LEU A 43 -10.70 0.60 -5.02
CA LEU A 43 -10.75 1.71 -5.97
C LEU A 43 -9.89 1.45 -7.21
N SER A 44 -10.19 2.11 -8.33
CA SER A 44 -9.45 2.02 -9.60
C SER A 44 -7.92 2.03 -9.46
N ARG A 45 -7.26 1.30 -10.38
CA ARG A 45 -5.79 1.14 -10.46
C ARG A 45 -5.04 2.46 -10.51
N GLU A 46 -5.64 3.51 -11.06
CA GLU A 46 -5.06 4.85 -11.14
C GLU A 46 -4.86 5.50 -9.76
N LYS A 47 -5.63 5.07 -8.75
CA LYS A 47 -5.52 5.56 -7.38
C LYS A 47 -4.46 4.82 -6.55
N VAL A 48 -3.69 3.91 -7.17
CA VAL A 48 -2.57 3.24 -6.51
C VAL A 48 -1.40 4.20 -6.36
N GLN A 49 -0.96 4.41 -5.13
CA GLN A 49 0.15 5.31 -4.83
C GLN A 49 1.35 4.55 -4.28
N ILE A 50 2.56 5.05 -4.56
CA ILE A 50 3.77 4.53 -3.93
C ILE A 50 4.02 5.30 -2.64
N THR A 51 3.71 4.69 -1.50
CA THR A 51 3.93 5.30 -0.19
C THR A 51 5.24 4.79 0.42
N THR A 52 6.01 5.70 1.00
CA THR A 52 7.22 5.35 1.77
C THR A 52 6.96 5.61 3.24
N ILE A 53 6.97 4.56 4.06
CA ILE A 53 6.86 4.72 5.51
C ILE A 53 8.25 5.03 6.04
N LYS A 54 8.41 6.23 6.63
CA LYS A 54 9.67 6.71 7.19
C LYS A 54 9.59 6.72 8.71
N LYS A 55 10.38 5.90 9.39
CA LYS A 55 10.52 5.95 10.86
C LYS A 55 11.45 7.10 11.29
N LYS A 56 11.02 8.35 11.02
CA LYS A 56 11.79 9.57 11.32
C LYS A 56 12.19 9.69 12.79
N ILE A 57 11.38 9.14 13.70
CA ILE A 57 11.64 9.20 15.14
C ILE A 57 12.94 8.52 15.54
N VAL A 58 13.33 7.44 14.84
CA VAL A 58 14.59 6.74 15.13
C VAL A 58 15.80 7.62 14.81
N LEU A 59 15.71 8.35 13.70
CA LEU A 59 16.73 9.31 13.29
C LEU A 59 16.82 10.48 14.28
N GLN A 60 15.68 11.01 14.72
CA GLN A 60 15.61 12.10 15.71
C GLN A 60 16.22 11.68 17.05
N ILE A 61 15.87 10.50 17.57
CA ILE A 61 16.42 9.97 18.83
C ILE A 61 17.93 9.75 18.69
N GLY A 62 18.37 9.13 17.59
CA GLY A 62 19.80 8.87 17.34
C GLY A 62 20.62 10.16 17.28
N PHE A 63 20.15 11.19 16.58
CA PHE A 63 20.82 12.49 16.54
C PHE A 63 20.75 13.26 17.86
N ALA A 64 19.65 13.14 18.62
CA ALA A 64 19.56 13.74 19.94
C ALA A 64 20.62 13.15 20.89
N PHE A 65 20.78 11.82 20.92
CA PHE A 65 21.82 11.15 21.70
C PHE A 65 23.24 11.54 21.26
N ALA A 66 23.50 11.58 19.94
CA ALA A 66 24.78 12.04 19.42
C ALA A 66 25.07 13.51 19.80
N GLY A 67 24.07 14.37 19.73
CA GLY A 67 24.16 15.78 20.12
C GLY A 67 24.46 15.97 21.61
N LEU A 68 23.80 15.20 22.49
CA LEU A 68 24.09 15.24 23.93
C LEU A 68 25.53 14.81 24.25
N MET A 69 26.05 13.79 23.55
CA MET A 69 27.45 13.36 23.69
C MET A 69 28.42 14.43 23.21
N LEU A 70 28.11 15.11 22.10
CA LEU A 70 28.93 16.24 21.60
C LEU A 70 28.93 17.41 22.58
N LEU A 71 27.77 17.78 23.14
CA LEU A 71 27.69 18.83 24.16
C LEU A 71 28.52 18.49 25.39
N LYS A 72 28.45 17.24 25.87
CA LYS A 72 29.29 16.75 26.96
C LYS A 72 30.78 16.86 26.62
N ALA A 73 31.16 16.52 25.39
CA ALA A 73 32.55 16.62 24.94
C ALA A 73 33.06 18.06 24.92
N ILE A 74 32.22 19.02 24.47
CA ILE A 74 32.57 20.45 24.42
C ILE A 74 32.79 21.00 25.83
N ILE A 75 31.88 20.70 26.77
CA ILE A 75 31.98 21.16 28.16
C ILE A 75 33.20 20.53 28.85
N GLY A 76 33.47 19.25 28.60
CA GLY A 76 34.57 18.51 29.21
C GLY A 76 35.95 18.76 28.59
N TYR A 77 36.02 19.46 27.44
CA TYR A 77 37.25 19.59 26.66
C TYR A 77 38.41 20.21 27.44
N ASN A 78 38.14 21.25 28.22
CA ASN A 78 39.16 21.95 29.01
C ASN A 78 39.63 21.15 30.23
N SER A 79 38.87 20.13 30.66
CA SER A 79 39.18 19.33 31.85
C SER A 79 39.91 18.04 31.50
N ASP A 80 39.45 17.34 30.45
CA ASP A 80 40.10 16.13 29.96
C ASP A 80 39.93 16.01 28.43
N PRO A 81 40.92 16.48 27.65
CA PRO A 81 40.85 16.49 26.19
C PRO A 81 40.84 15.07 25.58
N LYS A 82 41.40 14.06 26.27
CA LYS A 82 41.36 12.68 25.78
C LYS A 82 39.94 12.12 25.87
N SER A 83 39.26 12.37 26.99
CA SER A 83 37.86 11.95 27.16
C SER A 83 36.92 12.68 26.18
N ALA A 84 37.17 13.96 25.91
CA ALA A 84 36.39 14.75 24.97
C ALA A 84 36.56 14.23 23.53
N LEU A 85 37.78 13.89 23.12
CA LEU A 85 38.05 13.35 21.79
C LEU A 85 37.40 11.97 21.60
N ALA A 86 37.40 11.12 22.63
CA ALA A 86 36.70 9.84 22.63
C ALA A 86 35.17 10.00 22.55
N ALA A 87 34.61 10.97 23.26
CA ALA A 87 33.18 11.29 23.21
C ALA A 87 32.75 11.80 21.82
N ILE A 88 33.58 12.65 21.18
CA ILE A 88 33.35 13.09 19.79
C ILE A 88 33.33 11.87 18.85
N GLY A 89 34.33 10.99 18.91
CA GLY A 89 34.37 9.80 18.06
C GLY A 89 33.16 8.89 18.25
N THR A 90 32.75 8.67 19.50
CA THR A 90 31.57 7.86 19.84
C THR A 90 30.28 8.49 19.30
N SER A 91 30.15 9.82 19.37
CA SER A 91 28.96 10.52 18.84
C SER A 91 28.80 10.33 17.32
N PHE A 92 29.90 10.35 16.56
CA PHE A 92 29.87 10.09 15.11
C PHE A 92 29.46 8.65 14.80
N ILE A 93 29.96 7.67 15.57
CA ILE A 93 29.57 6.26 15.41
C ILE A 93 28.07 6.09 15.68
N ILE A 94 27.55 6.68 16.75
CA ILE A 94 26.11 6.62 17.09
C ILE A 94 25.27 7.26 15.99
N ALA A 95 25.65 8.45 15.51
CA ALA A 95 24.96 9.12 14.42
C ALA A 95 24.98 8.29 13.12
N MET A 96 26.12 7.69 12.79
CA MET A 96 26.27 6.81 11.63
C MET A 96 25.40 5.56 11.74
N LEU A 97 25.41 4.89 12.89
CA LEU A 97 24.58 3.71 13.13
C LEU A 97 23.09 4.04 13.06
N ALA A 98 22.66 5.17 13.65
CA ALA A 98 21.28 5.62 13.57
C ALA A 98 20.85 5.93 12.12
N TYR A 99 21.74 6.54 11.33
CA TYR A 99 21.48 6.81 9.92
C TYR A 99 21.40 5.53 9.08
N VAL A 100 22.34 4.60 9.26
CA VAL A 100 22.31 3.30 8.58
C VAL A 100 21.04 2.53 8.95
N TYR A 101 20.68 2.48 10.22
CA TYR A 101 19.45 1.84 10.68
C TYR A 101 18.21 2.50 10.08
N TYR A 102 18.16 3.85 10.04
CA TYR A 102 17.08 4.58 9.39
C TYR A 102 16.91 4.16 7.92
N GLN A 103 18.00 4.10 7.15
CA GLN A 103 17.97 3.66 5.75
C GLN A 103 17.47 2.21 5.61
N LEU A 104 17.87 1.31 6.50
CA LEU A 104 17.38 -0.08 6.49
C LEU A 104 15.90 -0.21 6.85
N THR A 105 15.34 0.73 7.62
CA THR A 105 13.92 0.76 7.96
C THR A 105 13.03 1.46 6.94
N LEU A 106 13.60 2.07 5.89
CA LEU A 106 12.84 2.68 4.81
C LEU A 106 12.21 1.60 3.94
N ILE A 107 10.90 1.41 4.09
CA ILE A 107 10.13 0.46 3.30
C ILE A 107 9.16 1.22 2.40
N LYS A 108 9.20 0.86 1.12
CA LYS A 108 8.26 1.34 0.09
C LYS A 108 7.13 0.34 -0.09
N TYR A 109 5.93 0.85 -0.28
CA TYR A 109 4.72 0.07 -0.50
C TYR A 109 3.98 0.59 -1.73
N TYR A 110 3.27 -0.30 -2.41
CA TYR A 110 2.10 0.07 -3.20
C TYR A 110 0.92 0.15 -2.23
N SER A 111 0.29 1.31 -2.18
CA SER A 111 -0.91 1.57 -1.39
C SER A 111 -2.10 1.47 -2.32
N VAL A 112 -2.90 0.42 -2.14
CA VAL A 112 -4.15 0.23 -2.87
C VAL A 112 -5.26 0.83 -2.03
N SER A 113 -5.96 1.80 -2.58
CA SER A 113 -7.02 2.54 -1.89
C SER A 113 -8.33 1.77 -1.93
N LEU A 114 -9.06 1.80 -0.82
CA LEU A 114 -10.41 1.28 -0.71
C LEU A 114 -11.41 2.43 -0.57
N ASP A 115 -12.69 2.15 -0.80
CA ASP A 115 -13.80 3.12 -0.71
C ASP A 115 -13.93 3.79 0.66
N ASN A 116 -13.56 3.10 1.73
CA ASN A 116 -13.67 3.59 3.11
C ASN A 116 -12.48 4.47 3.56
N ASP A 117 -11.77 5.13 2.64
CA ASP A 117 -10.52 5.88 2.88
C ASP A 117 -9.38 5.05 3.52
N THR A 118 -9.57 3.74 3.61
CA THR A 118 -8.54 2.80 4.07
C THR A 118 -7.65 2.40 2.90
N VAL A 119 -6.45 1.91 3.22
CA VAL A 119 -5.53 1.38 2.22
C VAL A 119 -5.01 0.03 2.67
N PHE A 120 -4.91 -0.93 1.75
CA PHE A 120 -4.08 -2.11 1.99
C PHE A 120 -2.72 -1.94 1.32
N LEU A 121 -1.69 -2.49 1.96
CA LEU A 121 -0.30 -2.24 1.59
C LEU A 121 0.34 -3.50 1.01
N VAL A 122 0.98 -3.35 -0.14
CA VAL A 122 1.81 -4.39 -0.79
C VAL A 122 3.25 -3.92 -0.79
N PHE A 123 4.20 -4.76 -0.37
CA PHE A 123 5.62 -4.35 -0.41
C PHE A 123 6.09 -4.09 -1.84
N PHE A 124 6.75 -2.96 -2.07
CA PHE A 124 7.15 -2.52 -3.41
C PHE A 124 8.19 -3.43 -4.07
N ASN A 125 9.13 -3.99 -3.29
CA ASN A 125 10.29 -4.72 -3.79
C ASN A 125 10.43 -6.12 -3.18
N LYS A 126 9.36 -6.70 -2.62
CA LYS A 126 9.38 -8.04 -2.02
C LYS A 126 8.26 -8.89 -2.62
N PRO A 127 8.52 -10.15 -3.03
CA PRO A 127 9.84 -10.78 -3.16
C PRO A 127 10.74 -10.12 -4.22
N SER A 128 10.16 -9.57 -5.29
CA SER A 128 10.85 -8.71 -6.25
C SER A 128 9.92 -7.58 -6.70
N LYS A 129 10.47 -6.50 -7.28
CA LYS A 129 9.66 -5.39 -7.81
C LYS A 129 8.67 -5.86 -8.88
N THR A 130 9.11 -6.74 -9.77
CA THR A 130 8.29 -7.29 -10.85
C THR A 130 7.17 -8.17 -10.30
N GLN A 131 7.46 -9.04 -9.32
CA GLN A 131 6.43 -9.90 -8.72
C GLN A 131 5.41 -9.09 -7.90
N ALA A 132 5.86 -8.07 -7.17
CA ALA A 132 4.96 -7.17 -6.46
C ALA A 132 4.05 -6.40 -7.43
N LEU A 133 4.59 -5.88 -8.53
CA LEU A 133 3.81 -5.20 -9.56
C LEU A 133 2.82 -6.17 -10.24
N HIS A 134 3.29 -7.36 -10.63
CA HIS A 134 2.42 -8.39 -11.22
C HIS A 134 1.28 -8.78 -10.28
N PHE A 135 1.53 -8.89 -8.97
CA PHE A 135 0.48 -9.15 -8.00
C PHE A 135 -0.56 -8.01 -7.96
N VAL A 136 -0.11 -6.76 -7.90
CA VAL A 136 -1.02 -5.60 -7.94
C VAL A 136 -1.85 -5.61 -9.22
N ASP A 137 -1.23 -5.88 -10.36
CA ASP A 137 -1.91 -5.97 -11.65
C ASP A 137 -2.93 -7.11 -11.66
N GLU A 138 -2.59 -8.28 -11.10
CA GLU A 138 -3.51 -9.41 -10.97
C GLU A 138 -4.71 -9.09 -10.07
N VAL A 139 -4.55 -8.29 -9.01
CA VAL A 139 -5.67 -7.81 -8.20
C VAL A 139 -6.66 -7.01 -9.05
N PHE A 140 -6.16 -6.11 -9.90
CA PHE A 140 -7.02 -5.28 -10.75
C PHE A 140 -7.65 -6.05 -11.90
N GLU A 141 -6.95 -7.01 -12.49
CA GLU A 141 -7.53 -7.89 -13.51
C GLU A 141 -8.65 -8.75 -12.92
N ARG A 142 -8.44 -9.35 -11.74
CA ARG A 142 -9.50 -10.14 -11.08
C ARG A 142 -10.68 -9.28 -10.65
N ARG A 143 -10.43 -8.08 -10.10
CA ARG A 143 -11.47 -7.10 -9.83
C ARG A 143 -12.26 -6.78 -11.08
N ARG A 144 -11.59 -6.53 -12.20
CA ARG A 144 -12.25 -6.23 -13.47
C ARG A 144 -13.16 -7.36 -13.93
N SER A 145 -12.67 -8.60 -13.89
CA SER A 145 -13.50 -9.77 -14.22
C SER A 145 -14.70 -9.90 -13.29
N TYR A 146 -14.49 -9.80 -11.98
CA TYR A 146 -15.56 -9.87 -10.98
C TYR A 146 -16.63 -8.79 -11.21
N LEU A 147 -16.23 -7.53 -11.39
CA LEU A 147 -17.17 -6.43 -11.60
C LEU A 147 -17.93 -6.59 -12.92
N ARG A 148 -17.26 -7.10 -13.95
CA ARG A 148 -17.90 -7.38 -15.23
C ARG A 148 -18.93 -8.50 -15.10
N GLU A 149 -18.57 -9.62 -14.47
CA GLU A 149 -19.48 -10.75 -14.27
C GLU A 149 -20.71 -10.38 -13.43
N ASN A 150 -20.54 -9.53 -12.41
CA ASN A 150 -21.62 -9.21 -11.46
C ASN A 150 -22.42 -7.95 -11.78
N TYR A 151 -21.93 -7.05 -12.65
CA TYR A 151 -22.61 -5.78 -12.92
C TYR A 151 -22.77 -5.46 -14.42
N PHE A 152 -22.04 -6.12 -15.32
CA PHE A 152 -22.14 -5.88 -16.76
C PHE A 152 -23.27 -6.72 -17.40
N TYR A 153 -24.49 -6.51 -16.89
CA TYR A 153 -25.73 -6.97 -17.50
C TYR A 153 -26.81 -5.91 -17.31
N ILE A 154 -27.80 -5.91 -18.20
CA ILE A 154 -28.94 -5.01 -18.12
C ILE A 154 -30.06 -5.71 -17.35
N ASP A 155 -30.51 -5.09 -16.26
CA ASP A 155 -31.73 -5.50 -15.59
C ASP A 155 -32.92 -4.69 -16.17
N TYR A 156 -33.71 -5.34 -17.02
CA TYR A 156 -34.87 -4.72 -17.67
C TYR A 156 -36.03 -4.42 -16.73
N GLU A 157 -36.05 -5.01 -15.53
CA GLU A 157 -37.07 -4.71 -14.51
C GLU A 157 -36.68 -3.51 -13.64
N ASN A 158 -35.41 -3.06 -13.73
CA ASN A 158 -34.90 -1.96 -12.96
C ASN A 158 -35.22 -0.60 -13.61
N GLN A 159 -35.04 0.48 -12.84
CA GLN A 159 -35.25 1.84 -13.34
C GLN A 159 -34.13 2.23 -14.32
N ARG A 160 -34.50 2.79 -15.49
CA ARG A 160 -33.55 3.26 -16.52
C ARG A 160 -32.37 4.04 -15.92
N LYS A 161 -32.66 5.01 -15.04
CA LYS A 161 -31.64 5.85 -14.40
C LYS A 161 -30.62 5.04 -13.59
N LYS A 162 -31.05 3.98 -12.90
CA LYS A 162 -30.15 3.13 -12.12
C LYS A 162 -29.22 2.33 -13.02
N GLU A 163 -29.75 1.79 -14.12
CA GLU A 163 -28.95 1.04 -15.09
C GLU A 163 -27.94 1.94 -15.80
N LEU A 164 -28.34 3.15 -16.20
CA LEU A 164 -27.41 4.14 -16.77
C LEU A 164 -26.29 4.51 -15.79
N ASN A 165 -26.62 4.79 -14.52
CA ASN A 165 -25.63 5.09 -13.50
C ASN A 165 -24.67 3.91 -13.25
N LYS A 166 -25.17 2.66 -13.30
CA LYS A 166 -24.34 1.45 -13.17
C LYS A 166 -23.34 1.35 -14.32
N MET A 167 -23.77 1.59 -15.56
CA MET A 167 -22.90 1.56 -16.73
C MET A 167 -21.88 2.71 -16.71
N GLU A 168 -22.32 3.91 -16.29
CA GLU A 168 -21.44 5.07 -16.12
C GLU A 168 -20.35 4.77 -15.09
N TRP A 169 -20.72 4.16 -13.95
CA TRP A 169 -19.77 3.74 -12.93
C TRP A 169 -18.76 2.71 -13.48
N LEU A 170 -19.22 1.65 -14.15
CA LEU A 170 -18.34 0.63 -14.76
C LEU A 170 -17.38 1.22 -15.79
N TYR A 171 -17.85 2.19 -16.58
CA TYR A 171 -17.02 2.91 -17.54
C TYR A 171 -15.98 3.80 -16.83
N SER A 172 -16.40 4.57 -15.82
CA SER A 172 -15.50 5.44 -15.05
C SER A 172 -14.40 4.67 -14.31
N GLU A 173 -14.67 3.42 -13.95
CA GLU A 173 -13.73 2.50 -13.31
C GLU A 173 -12.88 1.70 -14.31
N ASN A 174 -12.94 2.04 -15.61
CA ASN A 174 -12.25 1.37 -16.72
C ASN A 174 -12.55 -0.14 -16.83
N ILE A 175 -13.72 -0.58 -16.38
CA ILE A 175 -14.11 -2.00 -16.43
C ILE A 175 -14.55 -2.40 -17.84
N ILE A 176 -15.31 -1.50 -18.48
CA ILE A 176 -15.83 -1.64 -19.84
C ILE A 176 -15.22 -0.59 -20.77
N THR A 177 -15.19 -0.90 -22.05
CA THR A 177 -14.68 0.02 -23.08
C THR A 177 -15.73 1.08 -23.46
N GLN A 178 -15.30 2.17 -24.09
CA GLN A 178 -16.21 3.19 -24.65
C GLN A 178 -17.28 2.58 -25.55
N ASN A 179 -16.89 1.70 -26.47
CA ASN A 179 -17.81 1.08 -27.41
C ASN A 179 -18.84 0.18 -26.71
N GLU A 180 -18.40 -0.57 -25.69
CA GLU A 180 -19.32 -1.38 -24.88
C GLU A 180 -20.30 -0.51 -24.09
N TYR A 181 -19.81 0.61 -23.55
CA TYR A 181 -20.64 1.57 -22.83
C TYR A 181 -21.71 2.19 -23.73
N GLU A 182 -21.34 2.69 -24.91
CA GLU A 182 -22.28 3.29 -25.87
C GLU A 182 -23.37 2.32 -26.31
N VAL A 183 -23.00 1.10 -26.72
CA VAL A 183 -23.96 0.07 -27.15
C VAL A 183 -24.97 -0.27 -26.07
N VAL A 184 -24.51 -0.43 -24.81
CA VAL A 184 -25.39 -0.80 -23.70
C VAL A 184 -26.29 0.37 -23.28
N VAL A 185 -25.78 1.61 -23.32
CA VAL A 185 -26.58 2.81 -23.05
C VAL A 185 -27.70 2.99 -24.07
N ASP A 186 -27.42 2.76 -25.36
CA ASP A 186 -28.43 2.79 -26.41
C ASP A 186 -29.51 1.72 -26.18
N GLU A 187 -29.11 0.49 -25.84
CA GLU A 187 -30.06 -0.60 -25.53
C GLU A 187 -30.95 -0.26 -24.31
N ILE A 188 -30.38 0.31 -23.25
CA ILE A 188 -31.13 0.77 -22.07
C ILE A 188 -32.14 1.87 -22.45
N ASN A 189 -31.74 2.80 -23.32
CA ASN A 189 -32.61 3.87 -23.79
C ASN A 189 -33.72 3.36 -24.73
N GLU A 190 -33.52 2.28 -25.46
CA GLU A 190 -34.57 1.75 -26.33
C GLU A 190 -35.57 0.84 -25.59
N ARG A 191 -35.10 0.09 -24.58
CA ARG A 191 -35.87 -1.02 -24.00
C ARG A 191 -36.46 -0.75 -22.61
N ILE A 192 -35.90 0.18 -21.85
CA ILE A 192 -36.39 0.54 -20.52
C ILE A 192 -37.05 1.92 -20.60
N ASN A 193 -38.39 1.94 -20.50
CA ASN A 193 -39.19 3.17 -20.54
C ASN A 193 -39.13 3.94 -19.21
#